data_AF-A0A550CBQ4-F1
#
_entry.id   AF-A0A550CBQ4-F1
#
_cell.length_a   1.000
_cell.length_b   1.000
_cell.length_c   1.000
_cell.angle_alpha   90.00
_cell.angle_beta   90.00
_cell.angle_gamma   90.00
#
_symmetry.space_group_name_H-M   'P 1'
#
loop_
_entity.id
_entity.type
_entity.pdbx_description
1 polymer ?
#
loop_
_entity_poly.entity_id
_entity_poly.type
_entity_poly.pdbx_seq_one_letter_code
_entity_poly.pdbx_strand_id
1 'polypeptide(L)'
;MRMHSAHRASGAEVIISTIRARRNVSKLILGHNELGDAGVIHLFEFLLSPDAAKYRIREVSLNSNKISNAGLLAVAAYLTDNKHLNSLFLQDNDFTADPSVTAAFADAVNSSSLEVLSMATNRRLGDQFVADFLPQLDTPSLREVYLSAMDLTAASLHPIAAYIASNRTQLQTFKCNGNLLGTRAVQEIIRTVENHNYHLLTLELYSNNLAGGEDDRTGGSSVQDKAPTWQSCELLLRRVLMRNAHLKREAEHDALRLLYYARALLLRSTGTLRERSGRCTGCTCYSSRSRSPSPVPVEVLSPAGTGTPQLPTELLHYILSLFAPSLSPSQRVRIYHYAARPETLPRVAQCEGASTGGGVCVPDPSSLDFGGSKVWDIEGPGRSGGCGSGKCMGGGSLVCHREQERVRWLSEVGCNAYEPPQKVDEHA
;
A
#
# COMPACT_ATOMS: atom_id res chain seq x y z
N MET A 1 -37.87 3.04 -28.80
CA MET A 1 -36.74 2.78 -27.88
C MET A 1 -35.57 3.80 -27.95
N ARG A 2 -35.44 4.67 -28.97
CA ARG A 2 -34.32 5.64 -29.11
C ARG A 2 -34.35 6.90 -28.22
N MET A 3 -35.46 7.23 -27.56
CA MET A 3 -35.55 8.47 -26.76
C MET A 3 -34.80 8.40 -25.42
N HIS A 4 -34.77 7.23 -24.76
CA HIS A 4 -34.10 7.09 -23.46
C HIS A 4 -32.57 7.11 -23.60
N SER A 5 -32.01 6.56 -24.67
CA SER A 5 -30.56 6.62 -24.96
C SER A 5 -30.10 8.04 -25.27
N ALA A 6 -30.92 8.85 -25.95
CA ALA A 6 -30.61 10.25 -26.26
C ALA A 6 -30.57 11.13 -25.01
N HIS A 7 -31.52 10.96 -24.07
CA HIS A 7 -31.49 11.69 -22.80
C HIS A 7 -30.25 11.35 -21.96
N ARG A 8 -29.85 10.09 -21.97
CA ARG A 8 -28.65 9.61 -21.27
C ARG A 8 -27.35 10.15 -21.87
N ALA A 9 -27.23 10.17 -23.20
CA ALA A 9 -26.12 10.81 -23.89
C ALA A 9 -26.09 12.33 -23.63
N SER A 10 -27.26 12.98 -23.58
CA SER A 10 -27.36 14.40 -23.20
C SER A 10 -26.89 14.65 -21.77
N GLY A 11 -27.13 13.73 -20.83
CA GLY A 11 -26.62 13.81 -19.46
C GLY A 11 -25.09 13.72 -19.41
N ALA A 12 -24.49 12.82 -20.20
CA ALA A 12 -23.04 12.72 -20.32
C ALA A 12 -22.41 14.00 -20.91
N GLU A 13 -23.04 14.63 -21.89
CA GLU A 13 -22.55 15.89 -22.46
C GLU A 13 -22.51 17.03 -21.42
N VAL A 14 -23.50 17.09 -20.54
CA VAL A 14 -23.50 18.06 -19.42
C VAL A 14 -22.32 17.78 -18.47
N ILE A 15 -22.01 16.52 -18.17
CA ILE A 15 -20.86 16.14 -17.35
C ILE A 15 -19.56 16.56 -18.04
N ILE A 16 -19.40 16.28 -19.34
CA ILE A 16 -18.22 16.64 -20.13
C ILE A 16 -18.03 18.15 -20.17
N SER A 17 -19.09 18.93 -20.41
CA SER A 17 -19.03 20.39 -20.39
C SER A 17 -18.60 20.92 -19.02
N THR A 18 -19.06 20.29 -17.94
CA THR A 18 -18.67 20.62 -16.56
C THR A 18 -17.20 20.30 -16.28
N ILE A 19 -16.69 19.18 -16.81
CA ILE A 19 -15.26 18.82 -16.73
C ILE A 19 -14.43 19.88 -17.48
N ARG A 20 -14.85 20.25 -18.70
CA ARG A 20 -14.17 21.25 -19.54
C ARG A 20 -14.09 22.63 -18.87
N ALA A 21 -15.12 23.03 -18.14
CA ALA A 21 -15.16 24.30 -17.42
C ALA A 21 -14.20 24.36 -16.23
N ARG A 22 -13.71 23.21 -15.74
CA ARG A 22 -12.80 23.13 -14.58
C ARG A 22 -11.35 23.03 -15.02
N ARG A 23 -10.45 23.67 -14.26
CA ARG A 23 -9.00 23.62 -14.53
C ARG A 23 -8.36 22.29 -14.12
N ASN A 24 -8.85 21.68 -13.05
CA ASN A 24 -8.35 20.41 -12.54
C ASN A 24 -9.53 19.57 -12.06
N VAL A 25 -9.56 18.30 -12.45
CA VAL A 25 -10.54 17.31 -12.04
C VAL A 25 -9.77 16.03 -11.75
N SER A 26 -9.85 15.58 -10.50
CA SER A 26 -9.19 14.36 -10.04
C SER A 26 -10.16 13.28 -9.59
N LYS A 27 -11.43 13.62 -9.35
CA LYS A 27 -12.46 12.67 -8.90
C LYS A 27 -13.75 12.91 -9.67
N LEU A 28 -14.34 11.84 -10.18
CA LEU A 28 -15.66 11.82 -10.81
C LEU A 28 -16.60 10.98 -9.96
N ILE A 29 -17.48 11.62 -9.20
CA ILE A 29 -18.51 10.95 -8.40
C ILE A 29 -19.83 11.11 -9.14
N LEU A 30 -20.21 10.07 -9.86
CA LEU A 30 -21.32 10.08 -10.80
C LEU A 30 -22.38 9.01 -10.44
N GLY A 31 -22.45 8.61 -9.18
CA GLY A 31 -23.44 7.64 -8.70
C GLY A 31 -24.89 8.14 -8.86
N HIS A 32 -25.83 7.21 -9.11
CA HIS A 32 -27.27 7.46 -9.20
C HIS A 32 -27.68 8.47 -10.30
N ASN A 33 -26.98 8.51 -11.43
CA ASN A 33 -27.28 9.43 -12.54
C ASN A 33 -27.93 8.77 -13.76
N GLU A 34 -28.22 7.47 -13.68
CA GLU A 34 -28.82 6.69 -14.77
C GLU A 34 -28.14 6.87 -16.14
N LEU A 35 -26.82 7.05 -16.18
CA LEU A 35 -26.07 7.32 -17.41
C LEU A 35 -26.26 6.22 -18.46
N GLY A 36 -26.44 4.96 -18.02
CA GLY A 36 -26.51 3.79 -18.88
C GLY A 36 -25.28 3.65 -19.79
N ASP A 37 -25.34 2.71 -20.73
CA ASP A 37 -24.21 2.43 -21.62
C ASP A 37 -23.85 3.63 -22.50
N ALA A 38 -24.84 4.26 -23.14
CA ALA A 38 -24.59 5.37 -24.07
C ALA A 38 -23.91 6.57 -23.40
N GLY A 39 -24.31 6.92 -22.17
CA GLY A 39 -23.70 8.03 -21.43
C GLY A 39 -22.29 7.69 -20.94
N VAL A 40 -22.08 6.46 -20.48
CA VAL A 40 -20.77 5.97 -20.04
C VAL A 40 -19.79 5.88 -21.21
N ILE A 41 -20.21 5.30 -22.34
CA ILE A 41 -19.40 5.23 -23.56
C ILE A 41 -18.97 6.64 -23.98
N HIS A 42 -19.91 7.58 -24.10
CA HIS A 42 -19.61 8.96 -24.49
C HIS A 42 -18.65 9.66 -23.50
N LEU A 43 -18.84 9.45 -22.20
CA LEU A 43 -17.95 9.99 -21.17
C LEU A 43 -16.53 9.43 -21.32
N PHE A 44 -16.37 8.11 -21.44
CA PHE A 44 -15.05 7.49 -21.53
C PHE A 44 -14.36 7.71 -22.87
N GLU A 45 -15.11 7.86 -23.97
CA GLU A 45 -14.58 8.35 -25.25
C GLU A 45 -13.98 9.75 -25.10
N PHE A 46 -14.66 10.66 -24.39
CA PHE A 46 -14.09 11.96 -24.05
C PHE A 46 -12.86 11.82 -23.15
N LEU A 47 -12.88 10.96 -22.12
CA LEU A 47 -11.74 10.78 -21.22
C LEU A 47 -10.50 10.17 -21.92
N LEU A 48 -10.70 9.40 -22.99
CA LEU A 48 -9.63 8.88 -23.85
C LEU A 48 -9.12 9.92 -24.85
N SER A 49 -9.86 11.00 -25.09
CA SER A 49 -9.48 12.02 -26.05
C SER A 49 -8.29 12.87 -25.56
N PRO A 50 -7.50 13.45 -26.48
CA PRO A 50 -6.41 14.35 -26.13
C PRO A 50 -6.85 15.55 -25.27
N ASP A 51 -8.08 16.02 -25.46
CA ASP A 51 -8.67 17.12 -24.69
C ASP A 51 -8.74 16.82 -23.19
N ALA A 52 -8.91 15.55 -22.85
CA ALA A 52 -9.05 15.10 -21.48
C ALA A 52 -7.72 14.71 -20.81
N ALA A 53 -6.62 14.58 -21.57
CA ALA A 53 -5.31 14.18 -21.05
C ALA A 53 -4.75 15.09 -19.94
N LYS A 54 -5.21 16.34 -19.87
CA LYS A 54 -4.85 17.29 -18.80
C LYS A 54 -5.50 16.95 -17.45
N TYR A 55 -6.59 16.18 -17.45
CA TYR A 55 -7.30 15.78 -16.23
C TYR A 55 -6.70 14.49 -15.69
N ARG A 56 -6.02 14.58 -14.54
CA ARG A 56 -5.46 13.41 -13.84
C ARG A 56 -6.51 12.80 -12.94
N ILE A 57 -7.46 12.09 -13.55
CA ILE A 57 -8.54 11.42 -12.83
C ILE A 57 -7.96 10.25 -12.02
N ARG A 58 -8.07 10.36 -10.71
CA ARG A 58 -7.62 9.38 -9.71
C ARG A 58 -8.75 8.49 -9.21
N GLU A 59 -10.00 8.95 -9.29
CA GLU A 59 -11.15 8.23 -8.75
C GLU A 59 -12.36 8.39 -9.65
N VAL A 60 -13.04 7.28 -9.95
CA VAL A 60 -14.31 7.25 -10.68
C VAL A 60 -15.31 6.40 -9.92
N SER A 61 -16.48 6.96 -9.63
CA SER A 61 -17.63 6.26 -9.07
C SER A 61 -18.82 6.36 -10.01
N LEU A 62 -19.29 5.21 -10.48
CA LEU A 62 -20.41 5.04 -11.41
C LEU A 62 -21.47 4.12 -10.81
N ASN A 63 -21.65 4.20 -9.50
CA ASN A 63 -22.62 3.37 -8.78
C ASN A 63 -24.05 3.62 -9.26
N SER A 64 -24.90 2.60 -9.34
CA SER A 64 -26.33 2.75 -9.66
C SER A 64 -26.59 3.55 -10.94
N ASN A 65 -25.89 3.21 -12.03
CA ASN A 65 -26.03 3.91 -13.32
C ASN A 65 -26.68 3.07 -14.43
N LYS A 66 -27.17 1.86 -14.12
CA LYS A 66 -27.79 0.93 -15.10
C LYS A 66 -26.85 0.61 -16.27
N ILE A 67 -25.57 0.41 -15.96
CA ILE A 67 -24.52 0.10 -16.93
C ILE A 67 -24.52 -1.41 -17.19
N SER A 68 -24.52 -1.83 -18.45
CA SER A 68 -24.40 -3.22 -18.85
C SER A 68 -22.95 -3.54 -19.29
N ASN A 69 -22.74 -4.72 -19.84
CA ASN A 69 -21.44 -5.15 -20.36
C ASN A 69 -20.88 -4.21 -21.45
N ALA A 70 -21.74 -3.55 -22.22
CA ALA A 70 -21.29 -2.59 -23.23
C ALA A 70 -20.60 -1.37 -22.60
N GLY A 71 -21.18 -0.79 -21.54
CA GLY A 71 -20.53 0.27 -20.80
C GLY A 71 -19.31 -0.20 -19.99
N LEU A 72 -19.32 -1.44 -19.48
CA LEU A 72 -18.15 -2.03 -18.81
C LEU A 72 -16.95 -2.15 -19.76
N LEU A 73 -17.16 -2.51 -21.03
CA LEU A 73 -16.10 -2.53 -22.04
C LEU A 73 -15.51 -1.14 -22.30
N ALA A 74 -16.32 -0.08 -22.27
CA ALA A 74 -15.81 1.29 -22.40
C ALA A 74 -14.97 1.70 -21.17
N VAL A 75 -15.38 1.29 -19.96
CA VAL A 75 -14.58 1.46 -18.75
C VAL A 75 -13.28 0.68 -18.84
N ALA A 76 -13.32 -0.57 -19.34
CA ALA A 76 -12.15 -1.41 -19.54
C ALA A 76 -11.16 -0.76 -20.53
N ALA A 77 -11.65 -0.25 -21.67
CA ALA A 77 -10.81 0.45 -22.64
C ALA A 77 -10.11 1.68 -22.04
N TYR A 78 -10.77 2.41 -21.13
CA TYR A 78 -10.14 3.52 -20.43
C TYR A 78 -9.13 3.09 -19.35
N LEU A 79 -9.32 1.90 -18.75
CA LEU A 79 -8.41 1.33 -17.77
C LEU A 79 -7.14 0.77 -18.42
N THR A 80 -7.22 0.25 -19.65
CA THR A 80 -6.08 -0.31 -20.36
C THR A 80 -4.92 0.69 -20.39
N ASP A 81 -3.77 0.27 -19.86
CA ASP A 81 -2.55 1.08 -19.70
C ASP A 81 -2.71 2.39 -18.90
N ASN A 82 -3.83 2.59 -18.20
CA ASN A 82 -4.08 3.79 -17.41
C ASN A 82 -3.25 3.79 -16.12
N LYS A 83 -2.34 4.76 -15.99
CA LYS A 83 -1.46 4.92 -14.82
C LYS A 83 -1.92 6.04 -13.86
N HIS A 84 -3.15 6.52 -14.02
CA HIS A 84 -3.66 7.64 -13.24
C HIS A 84 -4.83 7.26 -12.35
N LEU A 85 -5.72 6.37 -12.80
CA LEU A 85 -6.88 5.95 -12.04
C LEU A 85 -6.47 4.98 -10.91
N ASN A 86 -6.70 5.39 -9.67
CA ASN A 86 -6.39 4.61 -8.47
C ASN A 86 -7.63 3.89 -7.92
N SER A 87 -8.83 4.45 -8.08
CA SER A 87 -10.05 3.91 -7.46
C SER A 87 -11.23 3.89 -8.43
N LEU A 88 -11.88 2.73 -8.55
CA LEU A 88 -13.02 2.50 -9.42
C LEU A 88 -14.16 1.82 -8.67
N PHE A 89 -15.31 2.49 -8.64
CA PHE A 89 -16.52 2.04 -7.97
C PHE A 89 -17.63 1.82 -9.01
N LEU A 90 -18.07 0.57 -9.17
CA LEU A 90 -19.06 0.15 -10.17
C LEU A 90 -20.25 -0.57 -9.50
N GLN A 91 -20.63 -0.18 -8.29
CA GLN A 91 -21.69 -0.88 -7.56
C GLN A 91 -23.05 -0.77 -8.23
N ASP A 92 -23.90 -1.78 -8.04
CA ASP A 92 -25.33 -1.73 -8.38
C ASP A 92 -25.59 -1.34 -9.86
N ASN A 93 -24.97 -2.06 -10.77
CA ASN A 93 -25.15 -1.94 -12.22
C ASN A 93 -25.70 -3.25 -12.81
N ASP A 94 -25.97 -3.24 -14.12
CA ASP A 94 -26.63 -4.32 -14.85
C ASP A 94 -25.62 -5.24 -15.58
N PHE A 95 -24.45 -5.49 -14.98
CA PHE A 95 -23.44 -6.37 -15.58
C PHE A 95 -23.88 -7.84 -15.56
N THR A 96 -23.50 -8.60 -16.59
CA THR A 96 -23.73 -10.05 -16.66
C THR A 96 -22.41 -10.78 -16.81
N ALA A 97 -22.32 -12.00 -16.26
CA ALA A 97 -21.12 -12.84 -16.34
C ALA A 97 -20.89 -13.39 -17.76
N ASP A 98 -20.44 -12.51 -18.66
CA ASP A 98 -19.94 -12.88 -19.98
C ASP A 98 -18.42 -13.12 -19.87
N PRO A 99 -17.91 -14.32 -20.23
CA PRO A 99 -16.49 -14.63 -20.12
C PRO A 99 -15.59 -13.70 -20.94
N SER A 100 -16.04 -13.26 -22.11
CA SER A 100 -15.25 -12.39 -23.00
C SER A 100 -15.09 -10.99 -22.42
N VAL A 101 -16.15 -10.45 -21.84
CA VAL A 101 -16.15 -9.13 -21.18
C VAL A 101 -15.36 -9.20 -19.88
N THR A 102 -15.49 -10.30 -19.14
CA THR A 102 -14.75 -10.54 -17.90
C THR A 102 -13.25 -10.61 -18.15
N ALA A 103 -12.83 -11.33 -19.21
CA ALA A 103 -11.42 -11.39 -19.61
C ALA A 103 -10.88 -10.02 -20.03
N ALA A 104 -11.58 -9.29 -20.90
CA ALA A 104 -11.19 -7.95 -21.32
C ALA A 104 -11.07 -6.98 -20.13
N PHE A 105 -11.97 -7.09 -19.15
CA PHE A 105 -11.91 -6.29 -17.94
C PHE A 105 -10.75 -6.70 -17.02
N ALA A 106 -10.46 -7.99 -16.87
CA ALA A 106 -9.29 -8.47 -16.13
C ALA A 106 -7.98 -7.97 -16.75
N ASP A 107 -7.82 -8.07 -18.08
CA ASP A 107 -6.66 -7.57 -18.81
C ASP A 107 -6.47 -6.05 -18.65
N ALA A 108 -7.57 -5.30 -18.67
CA ALA A 108 -7.55 -3.87 -18.42
C ALA A 108 -7.11 -3.55 -16.98
N VAL A 109 -7.60 -4.29 -15.99
CA VAL A 109 -7.16 -4.13 -14.59
C VAL A 109 -5.67 -4.48 -14.43
N ASN A 110 -5.21 -5.56 -15.07
CA ASN A 110 -3.82 -6.02 -15.06
C ASN A 110 -2.83 -4.99 -15.63
N SER A 111 -3.23 -4.32 -16.72
CA SER A 111 -2.42 -3.27 -17.36
C SER A 111 -2.53 -1.90 -16.67
N SER A 112 -3.47 -1.70 -15.75
CA SER A 112 -3.69 -0.41 -15.07
C SER A 112 -2.81 -0.20 -13.83
N SER A 113 -2.94 0.95 -13.17
CA SER A 113 -2.42 1.20 -11.81
C SER A 113 -3.53 1.27 -10.76
N LEU A 114 -4.64 0.57 -11.00
CA LEU A 114 -5.79 0.56 -10.10
C LEU A 114 -5.41 -0.06 -8.75
N GLU A 115 -5.76 0.62 -7.67
CA GLU A 115 -5.50 0.21 -6.28
C GLU A 115 -6.78 -0.31 -5.61
N VAL A 116 -7.93 0.30 -5.93
CA VAL A 116 -9.24 -0.03 -5.34
C VAL A 116 -10.25 -0.35 -6.44
N LEU A 117 -10.80 -1.56 -6.42
CA LEU A 117 -11.88 -1.99 -7.30
C LEU A 117 -13.08 -2.46 -6.47
N SER A 118 -14.26 -1.92 -6.78
CA SER A 118 -15.50 -2.36 -6.16
C SER A 118 -16.56 -2.71 -7.19
N MET A 119 -16.88 -4.00 -7.25
CA MET A 119 -17.94 -4.60 -8.06
C MET A 119 -19.13 -5.06 -7.19
N ALA A 120 -19.21 -4.58 -5.95
CA ALA A 120 -20.25 -4.96 -5.00
C ALA A 120 -21.67 -4.71 -5.52
N THR A 121 -22.64 -5.42 -4.97
CA THR A 121 -24.08 -5.33 -5.28
C THR A 121 -24.48 -5.64 -6.72
N ASN A 122 -23.58 -6.20 -7.54
CA ASN A 122 -23.86 -6.67 -8.91
C ASN A 122 -24.25 -8.16 -8.92
N ARG A 123 -25.49 -8.48 -8.55
CA ARG A 123 -25.95 -9.88 -8.36
C ARG A 123 -25.94 -10.74 -9.63
N ARG A 124 -26.03 -10.15 -10.81
CA ARG A 124 -26.02 -10.86 -12.10
C ARG A 124 -24.64 -11.34 -12.54
N LEU A 125 -23.58 -10.96 -11.81
CA LEU A 125 -22.23 -11.48 -12.02
C LEU A 125 -22.08 -12.87 -11.38
N GLY A 126 -22.50 -13.04 -10.13
CA GLY A 126 -22.51 -14.34 -9.46
C GLY A 126 -21.16 -15.07 -9.45
N ASP A 127 -21.21 -16.39 -9.25
CA ASP A 127 -20.03 -17.26 -9.17
C ASP A 127 -19.21 -17.31 -10.46
N GLN A 128 -19.87 -17.28 -11.63
CA GLN A 128 -19.21 -17.40 -12.93
C GLN A 128 -18.21 -16.26 -13.15
N PHE A 129 -18.60 -15.02 -12.82
CA PHE A 129 -17.69 -13.89 -12.90
C PHE A 129 -16.45 -14.09 -12.03
N VAL A 130 -16.61 -14.55 -10.79
CA VAL A 130 -15.48 -14.76 -9.86
C VAL A 130 -14.57 -15.89 -10.34
N ALA A 131 -15.16 -16.96 -10.88
CA ALA A 131 -14.44 -18.08 -11.47
C ALA A 131 -13.61 -17.70 -12.69
N ASP A 132 -14.08 -16.75 -13.51
CA ASP A 132 -13.36 -16.28 -14.70
C ASP A 132 -12.38 -15.15 -14.38
N PHE A 133 -12.75 -14.23 -13.48
CA PHE A 133 -12.02 -13.00 -13.19
C PHE A 133 -10.79 -13.23 -12.29
N LEU A 134 -10.95 -13.90 -11.15
CA LEU A 134 -9.86 -14.05 -10.17
C LEU A 134 -8.65 -14.84 -10.70
N PRO A 135 -8.81 -15.91 -11.50
CA PRO A 135 -7.66 -16.59 -12.08
C PRO A 135 -6.85 -15.71 -13.02
N GLN A 136 -7.51 -14.79 -13.74
CA GLN A 136 -6.87 -13.90 -14.70
C GLN A 136 -6.22 -12.66 -14.06
N LEU A 137 -6.56 -12.31 -12.83
CA LEU A 137 -5.98 -11.14 -12.15
C LEU A 137 -4.51 -11.34 -11.78
N ASP A 138 -3.64 -10.56 -12.39
CA ASP A 138 -2.22 -10.47 -12.06
C ASP A 138 -1.78 -8.99 -12.13
N THR A 139 -2.08 -8.27 -11.06
CA THR A 139 -1.78 -6.84 -10.96
C THR A 139 -1.01 -6.53 -9.68
N PRO A 140 0.16 -5.86 -9.76
CA PRO A 140 0.94 -5.51 -8.60
C PRO A 140 0.38 -4.29 -7.85
N SER A 141 -0.55 -3.53 -8.43
CA SER A 141 -1.08 -2.30 -7.84
C SER A 141 -2.34 -2.50 -7.01
N LEU A 142 -3.14 -3.53 -7.29
CA LEU A 142 -4.44 -3.72 -6.65
C LEU A 142 -4.26 -4.08 -5.17
N ARG A 143 -4.84 -3.26 -4.29
CA ARG A 143 -4.78 -3.40 -2.83
C ARG A 143 -6.13 -3.76 -2.24
N GLU A 144 -7.21 -3.33 -2.88
CA GLU A 144 -8.55 -3.49 -2.34
C GLU A 144 -9.53 -3.99 -3.40
N VAL A 145 -10.22 -5.08 -3.07
CA VAL A 145 -11.26 -5.67 -3.92
C VAL A 145 -12.52 -5.90 -3.10
N TYR A 146 -13.64 -5.33 -3.56
CA TYR A 146 -14.94 -5.47 -2.93
C TYR A 146 -15.91 -6.24 -3.84
N LEU A 147 -16.29 -7.44 -3.41
CA LEU A 147 -17.22 -8.37 -4.06
C LEU A 147 -18.44 -8.68 -3.17
N SER A 148 -18.83 -7.73 -2.31
CA SER A 148 -19.95 -7.88 -1.39
C SER A 148 -21.30 -7.92 -2.13
N ALA A 149 -22.23 -8.77 -1.68
CA ALA A 149 -23.61 -8.86 -2.19
C ALA A 149 -23.72 -9.10 -3.71
N MET A 150 -22.89 -9.99 -4.24
CA MET A 150 -22.86 -10.42 -5.64
C MET A 150 -23.56 -11.77 -5.88
N ASP A 151 -24.24 -12.33 -4.86
CA ASP A 151 -24.90 -13.64 -4.92
C ASP A 151 -23.91 -14.81 -5.10
N LEU A 152 -22.72 -14.68 -4.51
CA LEU A 152 -21.69 -15.73 -4.57
C LEU A 152 -22.05 -16.90 -3.66
N THR A 153 -21.90 -18.12 -4.14
CA THR A 153 -22.18 -19.35 -3.39
C THR A 153 -20.89 -20.08 -3.00
N ALA A 154 -21.01 -21.25 -2.36
CA ALA A 154 -19.87 -22.12 -2.08
C ALA A 154 -19.02 -22.48 -3.32
N ALA A 155 -19.57 -22.35 -4.54
CA ALA A 155 -18.82 -22.56 -5.79
C ALA A 155 -17.66 -21.56 -5.95
N SER A 156 -17.81 -20.33 -5.44
CA SER A 156 -16.75 -19.30 -5.46
C SER A 156 -15.58 -19.60 -4.51
N LEU A 157 -15.67 -20.62 -3.65
CA LEU A 157 -14.62 -20.96 -2.68
C LEU A 157 -13.26 -21.19 -3.35
N HIS A 158 -13.23 -22.06 -4.37
CA HIS A 158 -11.98 -22.45 -5.01
C HIS A 158 -11.28 -21.27 -5.70
N PRO A 159 -11.96 -20.47 -6.56
CA PRO A 159 -11.35 -19.27 -7.16
C PRO A 159 -10.83 -18.27 -6.12
N ILE A 160 -11.61 -18.00 -5.06
CA ILE A 160 -11.23 -17.05 -4.01
C ILE A 160 -10.01 -17.56 -3.23
N ALA A 161 -10.04 -18.81 -2.76
CA ALA A 161 -8.94 -19.40 -2.00
C ALA A 161 -7.67 -19.49 -2.85
N ALA A 162 -7.77 -19.94 -4.11
CA ALA A 162 -6.63 -20.04 -5.01
C ALA A 162 -5.99 -18.67 -5.29
N TYR A 163 -6.79 -17.63 -5.48
CA TYR A 163 -6.28 -16.27 -5.69
C TYR A 163 -5.62 -15.72 -4.41
N ILE A 164 -6.26 -15.86 -3.24
CA ILE A 164 -5.70 -15.41 -1.95
C ILE A 164 -4.41 -16.15 -1.58
N ALA A 165 -4.27 -17.42 -1.95
CA ALA A 165 -3.06 -18.20 -1.70
C ALA A 165 -1.93 -17.90 -2.70
N SER A 166 -2.23 -17.31 -3.85
CA SER A 166 -1.27 -17.06 -4.91
C SER A 166 -0.35 -15.89 -4.59
N ASN A 167 0.93 -15.98 -4.95
CA ASN A 167 1.90 -14.87 -4.82
C ASN A 167 1.54 -13.63 -5.67
N ARG A 168 0.60 -13.78 -6.61
CA ARG A 168 0.08 -12.67 -7.43
C ARG A 168 -0.79 -11.71 -6.62
N THR A 169 -1.39 -12.18 -5.53
CA THR A 169 -2.27 -11.33 -4.73
C THR A 169 -1.46 -10.36 -3.88
N GLN A 170 -1.75 -9.08 -4.06
CA GLN A 170 -1.17 -7.99 -3.26
C GLN A 170 -2.25 -7.26 -2.46
N LEU A 171 -3.37 -7.93 -2.22
CA LEU A 171 -4.52 -7.38 -1.52
C LEU A 171 -4.21 -7.17 -0.04
N GLN A 172 -4.55 -5.97 0.44
CA GLN A 172 -4.59 -5.60 1.85
C GLN A 172 -6.02 -5.66 2.40
N THR A 173 -7.01 -5.43 1.53
CA THR A 173 -8.43 -5.45 1.88
C THR A 173 -9.20 -6.32 0.89
N PHE A 174 -9.92 -7.32 1.41
CA PHE A 174 -10.88 -8.10 0.63
C PHE A 174 -12.23 -8.09 1.33
N LYS A 175 -13.26 -7.59 0.65
CA LYS A 175 -14.63 -7.53 1.20
C LYS A 175 -15.55 -8.41 0.37
N CYS A 176 -16.19 -9.37 1.00
CA CYS A 176 -17.09 -10.32 0.37
C CYS A 176 -18.32 -10.56 1.27
N ASN A 177 -18.84 -9.48 1.87
CA ASN A 177 -19.98 -9.53 2.79
C ASN A 177 -21.29 -9.81 2.05
N GLY A 178 -22.28 -10.38 2.74
CA GLY A 178 -23.65 -10.49 2.22
C GLY A 178 -23.79 -11.40 1.00
N ASN A 179 -22.95 -12.44 0.90
CA ASN A 179 -23.06 -13.49 -0.12
C ASN A 179 -23.62 -14.78 0.53
N LEU A 180 -23.59 -15.90 -0.20
CA LEU A 180 -24.12 -17.21 0.18
C LEU A 180 -23.01 -18.27 0.22
N LEU A 181 -21.80 -17.90 0.63
CA LEU A 181 -20.63 -18.81 0.65
C LEU A 181 -20.83 -20.01 1.60
N GLY A 182 -21.55 -19.80 2.70
CA GLY A 182 -21.70 -20.78 3.77
C GLY A 182 -20.51 -20.83 4.74
N THR A 183 -20.76 -21.29 5.96
CA THR A 183 -19.76 -21.24 7.05
C THR A 183 -18.52 -22.09 6.78
N ARG A 184 -18.66 -23.23 6.09
CA ARG A 184 -17.52 -24.09 5.70
C ARG A 184 -16.57 -23.38 4.73
N ALA A 185 -17.10 -22.71 3.70
CA ALA A 185 -16.28 -21.96 2.75
C ALA A 185 -15.58 -20.77 3.42
N VAL A 186 -16.30 -20.05 4.29
CA VAL A 186 -15.70 -18.96 5.10
C VAL A 186 -14.54 -19.47 5.95
N GLN A 187 -14.71 -20.61 6.63
CA GLN A 187 -13.64 -21.21 7.43
C GLN A 187 -12.41 -21.55 6.57
N GLU A 188 -12.62 -22.13 5.40
CA GLU A 188 -11.52 -22.54 4.51
C GLU A 188 -10.79 -21.33 3.90
N ILE A 189 -11.51 -20.25 3.58
CA ILE A 189 -10.87 -18.98 3.20
C ILE A 189 -9.98 -18.46 4.34
N ILE A 190 -10.46 -18.49 5.59
CA ILE A 190 -9.68 -18.04 6.75
C ILE A 190 -8.43 -18.91 6.95
N ARG A 191 -8.56 -20.24 6.84
CA ARG A 191 -7.42 -21.18 6.90
C ARG A 191 -6.42 -20.95 5.77
N THR A 192 -6.91 -20.62 4.58
CA THR A 192 -6.07 -20.26 3.44
C THR A 192 -5.23 -19.02 3.76
N VAL A 193 -5.83 -17.98 4.35
CA VAL A 193 -5.10 -16.79 4.80
C VAL A 193 -4.11 -17.14 5.92
N GLU A 194 -4.52 -17.99 6.87
CA GLU A 194 -3.64 -18.43 7.95
C GLU A 194 -2.36 -19.10 7.42
N ASN A 195 -2.47 -19.96 6.41
CA ASN A 195 -1.34 -20.77 5.94
C ASN A 195 -0.52 -20.13 4.82
N HIS A 196 -1.14 -19.31 3.97
CA HIS A 196 -0.52 -18.87 2.72
C HIS A 196 -0.47 -17.34 2.54
N ASN A 197 -1.26 -16.56 3.29
CA ASN A 197 -1.35 -15.11 3.07
C ASN A 197 -1.02 -14.28 4.32
N TYR A 198 0.08 -13.52 4.22
CA TYR A 198 0.57 -12.63 5.27
C TYR A 198 0.38 -11.14 4.95
N HIS A 199 -0.24 -10.83 3.80
CA HIS A 199 -0.40 -9.47 3.27
C HIS A 199 -1.76 -8.87 3.62
N LEU A 200 -2.80 -9.72 3.70
CA LEU A 200 -4.17 -9.30 3.95
C LEU A 200 -4.32 -8.78 5.39
N LEU A 201 -4.79 -7.55 5.53
CA LEU A 201 -4.98 -6.85 6.81
C LEU A 201 -6.46 -6.73 7.19
N THR A 202 -7.32 -6.65 6.18
CA THR A 202 -8.77 -6.57 6.34
C THR A 202 -9.43 -7.61 5.47
N LEU A 203 -10.20 -8.50 6.11
CA LEU A 203 -11.02 -9.49 5.43
C LEU A 203 -12.41 -9.44 6.05
N GLU A 204 -13.39 -9.03 5.25
CA GLU A 204 -14.78 -8.93 5.67
C GLU A 204 -15.60 -10.01 4.96
N LEU A 205 -16.12 -10.96 5.73
CA LEU A 205 -16.93 -12.09 5.25
C LEU A 205 -18.31 -12.15 5.92
N TYR A 206 -18.80 -11.06 6.52
CA TYR A 206 -20.04 -11.04 7.28
C TYR A 206 -21.26 -11.41 6.42
N SER A 207 -22.30 -11.94 7.08
CA SER A 207 -23.58 -12.27 6.43
C SER A 207 -23.46 -13.25 5.27
N ASN A 208 -22.54 -14.21 5.37
CA ASN A 208 -22.35 -15.29 4.38
C ASN A 208 -23.13 -16.58 4.66
N ASN A 209 -23.95 -16.57 5.72
CA ASN A 209 -24.71 -17.71 6.20
C ASN A 209 -26.24 -17.54 5.96
N LEU A 210 -26.64 -16.71 5.00
CA LEU A 210 -28.05 -16.33 4.80
C LEU A 210 -28.89 -17.41 4.09
N ALA A 211 -28.28 -18.48 3.58
CA ALA A 211 -28.97 -19.64 2.99
C ALA A 211 -28.48 -20.95 3.65
N GLY A 212 -28.91 -21.20 4.89
CA GLY A 212 -28.52 -22.40 5.62
C GLY A 212 -29.02 -22.42 7.06
N GLY A 213 -30.30 -22.14 7.25
CA GLY A 213 -31.03 -22.64 8.41
C GLY A 213 -31.29 -24.13 8.20
N GLU A 214 -30.29 -24.97 8.46
CA GLU A 214 -30.56 -26.35 8.86
C GLU A 214 -30.21 -26.45 10.34
N ASP A 215 -31.25 -26.78 11.09
CA ASP A 215 -31.29 -26.88 12.53
C ASP A 215 -30.22 -27.81 13.09
N ASP A 216 -29.41 -27.28 14.00
CA ASP A 216 -28.53 -28.05 14.90
C ASP A 216 -29.37 -28.75 16.00
N ARG A 217 -30.37 -29.54 15.57
CA ARG A 217 -31.27 -30.33 16.43
C ARG A 217 -31.46 -31.76 15.93
N THR A 218 -30.42 -32.40 15.39
CA THR A 218 -30.39 -33.85 15.28
C THR A 218 -29.23 -34.39 16.09
N GLY A 219 -29.56 -34.87 17.30
CA GLY A 219 -28.66 -35.59 18.16
C GLY A 219 -28.13 -36.85 17.47
N GLY A 220 -26.80 -36.95 17.40
CA GLY A 220 -26.09 -38.12 16.94
C GLY A 220 -24.67 -38.08 17.49
N SER A 221 -24.42 -38.88 18.53
CA SER A 221 -23.12 -39.03 19.18
C SER A 221 -22.05 -39.57 18.21
N SER A 222 -21.04 -38.76 17.89
CA SER A 222 -19.69 -39.26 17.60
C SER A 222 -18.65 -38.15 17.82
N VAL A 223 -17.51 -38.52 18.40
CA VAL A 223 -16.34 -37.64 18.58
C VAL A 223 -15.59 -37.64 17.25
N GLN A 224 -15.92 -36.70 16.35
CA GLN A 224 -15.06 -36.18 15.26
C GLN A 224 -15.82 -35.05 14.53
N ASP A 225 -15.19 -33.88 14.44
CA ASP A 225 -15.60 -32.65 13.74
C ASP A 225 -16.96 -32.04 14.11
N LYS A 226 -16.99 -31.29 15.22
CA LYS A 226 -18.02 -30.28 15.46
C LYS A 226 -18.04 -29.30 14.29
N ALA A 227 -19.20 -29.11 13.66
CA ALA A 227 -19.37 -28.15 12.58
C ALA A 227 -18.86 -26.75 13.00
N PRO A 228 -18.18 -26.01 12.11
CA PRO A 228 -17.62 -24.72 12.46
C PRO A 228 -18.73 -23.74 12.81
N THR A 229 -18.66 -23.17 14.01
CA THR A 229 -19.57 -22.08 14.39
C THR A 229 -19.08 -20.76 13.79
N TRP A 230 -20.02 -19.86 13.49
CA TRP A 230 -19.71 -18.52 13.00
C TRP A 230 -18.75 -17.77 13.95
N GLN A 231 -18.99 -17.88 15.26
CA GLN A 231 -18.15 -17.28 16.30
C GLN A 231 -16.70 -17.82 16.26
N SER A 232 -16.51 -19.12 16.00
CA SER A 232 -15.17 -19.70 15.86
C SER A 232 -14.44 -19.13 14.66
N CYS A 233 -15.16 -18.94 13.54
CA CYS A 233 -14.61 -18.30 12.34
C CYS A 233 -14.21 -16.85 12.61
N GLU A 234 -15.04 -16.07 13.31
CA GLU A 234 -14.76 -14.67 13.65
C GLU A 234 -13.52 -14.54 14.55
N LEU A 235 -13.40 -15.40 15.57
CA LEU A 235 -12.22 -15.42 16.46
C LEU A 235 -10.94 -15.81 15.71
N LEU A 236 -11.02 -16.82 14.83
CA LEU A 236 -9.90 -17.25 14.01
C LEU A 236 -9.46 -16.14 13.05
N LEU A 237 -10.43 -15.53 12.35
CA LEU A 237 -10.21 -14.41 11.44
C LEU A 237 -9.51 -13.25 12.15
N ARG A 238 -10.01 -12.83 13.32
CA ARG A 238 -9.39 -11.75 14.11
C ARG A 238 -7.96 -12.09 14.51
N ARG A 239 -7.69 -13.33 14.93
CA ARG A 239 -6.34 -13.78 15.29
C ARG A 239 -5.39 -13.70 14.09
N VAL A 240 -5.80 -14.22 12.93
CA VAL A 240 -5.00 -14.26 11.70
C VAL A 240 -4.69 -12.84 11.20
N LEU A 241 -5.68 -11.95 11.18
CA LEU A 241 -5.47 -10.56 10.77
C LEU A 241 -4.60 -9.78 11.76
N MET A 242 -4.76 -9.99 13.07
CA MET A 242 -3.86 -9.39 14.07
C MET A 242 -2.42 -9.89 13.91
N ARG A 243 -2.22 -11.17 13.60
CA ARG A 243 -0.89 -11.72 13.26
C ARG A 243 -0.31 -10.99 12.05
N ASN A 244 -1.04 -10.89 10.94
CA ASN A 244 -0.56 -10.21 9.73
C ASN A 244 -0.20 -8.75 9.99
N ALA A 245 -1.05 -8.02 10.73
CA ALA A 245 -0.80 -6.64 11.10
C ALA A 245 0.41 -6.48 12.05
N HIS A 246 0.65 -7.45 12.94
CA HIS A 246 1.84 -7.46 13.78
C HIS A 246 3.10 -7.73 12.95
N LEU A 247 3.12 -8.80 12.15
CA LEU A 247 4.26 -9.17 11.31
C LEU A 247 4.63 -8.07 10.31
N LYS A 248 3.64 -7.39 9.72
CA LYS A 248 3.87 -6.21 8.87
C LYS A 248 4.60 -5.10 9.64
N ARG A 249 4.18 -4.79 10.87
CA ARG A 249 4.83 -3.76 11.69
C ARG A 249 6.25 -4.13 12.09
N GLU A 250 6.49 -5.39 12.43
CA GLU A 250 7.84 -5.90 12.72
C GLU A 250 8.74 -5.79 11.47
N ALA A 251 8.25 -6.23 10.31
CA ALA A 251 8.98 -6.11 9.05
C ALA A 251 9.29 -4.64 8.69
N GLU A 252 8.32 -3.73 8.83
CA GLU A 252 8.57 -2.29 8.62
C GLU A 252 9.62 -1.73 9.59
N HIS A 253 9.57 -2.13 10.86
CA HIS A 253 10.51 -1.70 11.89
C HIS A 253 11.94 -2.19 11.59
N ASP A 254 12.09 -3.49 11.36
CA ASP A 254 13.37 -4.13 11.05
C ASP A 254 13.95 -3.61 9.74
N ALA A 255 13.11 -3.31 8.74
CA ALA A 255 13.56 -2.72 7.48
C ALA A 255 14.22 -1.36 7.71
N LEU A 256 13.57 -0.47 8.47
CA LEU A 256 14.11 0.85 8.77
C LEU A 256 15.38 0.77 9.61
N ARG A 257 15.42 -0.15 10.58
CA ARG A 257 16.59 -0.42 11.42
C ARG A 257 17.76 -0.93 10.57
N LEU A 258 17.49 -1.87 9.67
CA LEU A 258 18.49 -2.43 8.76
C LEU A 258 19.04 -1.36 7.82
N LEU A 259 18.18 -0.50 7.26
CA LEU A 259 18.61 0.60 6.39
C LEU A 259 19.60 1.52 7.11
N TYR A 260 19.35 1.85 8.37
CA TYR A 260 20.23 2.69 9.18
C TYR A 260 21.64 2.09 9.32
N TYR A 261 21.73 0.84 9.76
CA TYR A 261 23.03 0.17 9.95
C TYR A 261 23.72 -0.17 8.63
N ALA A 262 22.96 -0.62 7.63
CA ALA A 262 23.49 -0.94 6.31
C ALA A 262 24.10 0.30 5.65
N ARG A 263 23.47 1.48 5.75
CA ARG A 263 24.06 2.73 5.23
C ARG A 263 25.37 3.09 5.92
N ALA A 264 25.45 2.95 7.24
CA ALA A 264 26.65 3.26 7.99
C ALA A 264 27.86 2.42 7.56
N LEU A 265 27.62 1.15 7.19
CA LEU A 265 28.65 0.19 6.82
C LEU A 265 28.94 0.16 5.30
N LEU A 266 27.91 0.23 4.46
CA LEU A 266 28.03 0.06 3.01
C LEU A 266 28.41 1.35 2.25
N LEU A 267 28.00 2.53 2.73
CA LEU A 267 28.37 3.80 2.08
C LEU A 267 29.82 4.22 2.38
N ARG A 268 30.47 3.60 3.37
CA ARG A 268 31.89 3.83 3.70
C ARG A 268 32.78 2.85 2.94
N SER A 269 32.89 3.00 1.62
CA SER A 269 33.92 2.27 0.84
C SER A 269 34.46 3.00 -0.39
N THR A 270 34.12 4.27 -0.64
CA THR A 270 34.67 5.04 -1.79
C THR A 270 35.47 6.27 -1.37
N GLY A 271 35.90 6.32 -0.11
CA GLY A 271 36.77 7.37 0.42
C GLY A 271 38.20 6.89 0.61
N THR A 272 38.92 6.55 -0.47
CA THR A 272 40.37 6.77 -0.44
C THR A 272 40.58 8.27 -0.27
N LEU A 273 41.07 8.64 0.91
CA LEU A 273 41.66 9.91 1.31
C LEU A 273 41.82 10.92 0.16
N ARG A 274 40.93 11.91 0.09
CA ARG A 274 41.38 13.24 -0.29
C ARG A 274 41.61 13.99 1.00
N GLU A 275 42.80 13.77 1.58
CA GLU A 275 43.42 14.79 2.43
C GLU A 275 43.34 16.10 1.64
N ARG A 276 42.33 16.91 1.95
CA ARG A 276 42.29 18.29 1.53
C ARG A 276 43.28 18.99 2.44
N SER A 277 44.57 18.84 2.12
CA SER A 277 45.62 19.79 2.49
C SER A 277 45.43 21.10 1.71
N GLY A 278 44.20 21.61 1.67
CA GLY A 278 43.89 22.95 1.23
C GLY A 278 43.78 23.80 2.47
N ARG A 279 44.88 24.47 2.86
CA ARG A 279 44.79 25.64 3.73
C ARG A 279 43.72 26.55 3.12
N CYS A 280 42.64 26.82 3.85
CA CYS A 280 41.77 27.95 3.53
C CYS A 280 42.58 29.23 3.76
N THR A 281 43.29 29.70 2.75
CA THR A 281 43.77 31.08 2.69
C THR A 281 42.53 31.98 2.53
N GLY A 282 42.00 32.50 3.64
CA GLY A 282 40.93 33.50 3.60
C GLY A 282 39.93 33.49 4.76
N CYS A 283 39.91 32.49 5.64
CA CYS A 283 38.99 32.49 6.79
C CYS A 283 39.71 32.90 8.08
N THR A 284 39.49 34.13 8.53
CA THR A 284 39.81 34.55 9.90
C THR A 284 38.77 34.00 10.86
N CYS A 285 38.89 32.73 11.25
CA CYS A 285 38.21 32.24 12.44
C CYS A 285 39.01 32.69 13.67
N TYR A 286 38.39 33.57 14.46
CA TYR A 286 38.92 34.09 15.72
C TYR A 286 39.32 32.94 16.64
N SER A 287 40.60 32.88 17.00
CA SER A 287 41.11 31.97 18.02
C SER A 287 40.89 32.59 19.40
N SER A 288 39.72 32.34 20.00
CA SER A 288 39.47 32.71 21.40
C SER A 288 39.96 31.60 22.32
N ARG A 289 41.15 31.82 22.89
CA ARG A 289 41.63 31.13 24.10
C ARG A 289 40.66 31.46 25.25
N SER A 290 39.91 30.48 25.73
CA SER A 290 39.34 30.51 27.08
C SER A 290 39.44 29.14 27.73
N ARG A 291 40.20 29.08 28.82
CA ARG A 291 40.36 27.94 29.72
C ARG A 291 39.03 27.59 30.40
N SER A 292 38.65 26.32 30.38
CA SER A 292 37.88 25.66 31.45
C SER A 292 38.11 24.14 31.37
N PRO A 293 37.96 23.40 32.49
CA PRO A 293 38.74 22.18 32.75
C PRO A 293 38.16 20.93 32.07
N SER A 294 39.08 20.10 31.61
CA SER A 294 38.87 18.74 31.09
C SER A 294 38.14 17.83 32.08
N PRO A 295 37.24 16.94 31.63
CA PRO A 295 37.22 15.58 32.11
C PRO A 295 38.26 14.76 31.31
N VAL A 296 39.15 14.11 32.06
CA VAL A 296 40.06 13.00 31.74
C VAL A 296 40.19 12.61 30.25
N PRO A 297 41.40 12.66 29.65
CA PRO A 297 41.60 12.14 28.31
C PRO A 297 41.41 10.62 28.35
N VAL A 298 40.33 10.13 27.75
CA VAL A 298 40.34 8.76 27.25
C VAL A 298 41.39 8.75 26.14
N GLU A 299 42.51 8.07 26.38
CA GLU A 299 43.49 7.77 25.33
C GLU A 299 42.77 7.01 24.21
N VAL A 300 42.31 7.75 23.22
CA VAL A 300 42.05 7.17 21.90
C VAL A 300 43.44 6.88 21.34
N LEU A 301 43.94 5.68 21.63
CA LEU A 301 45.03 5.07 20.90
C LEU A 301 44.69 5.22 19.42
N SER A 302 45.41 6.13 18.76
CA SER A 302 45.39 6.24 17.31
C SER A 302 45.89 4.90 16.78
N PRO A 303 45.13 4.15 15.97
CA PRO A 303 45.69 2.98 15.34
C PRO A 303 46.68 3.47 14.29
N ALA A 304 47.95 3.44 14.64
CA ALA A 304 49.04 3.53 13.70
C ALA A 304 48.93 2.33 12.75
N GLY A 305 48.65 2.61 11.48
CA GLY A 305 48.83 1.69 10.36
C GLY A 305 47.96 0.43 10.40
N THR A 306 46.91 0.39 9.59
CA THR A 306 46.47 -0.76 8.76
C THR A 306 45.12 -0.39 8.17
N GLY A 307 44.90 -0.67 6.88
CA GLY A 307 43.57 -0.56 6.29
C GLY A 307 42.57 -1.29 7.18
N THR A 308 41.43 -0.66 7.44
CA THR A 308 40.32 -1.31 8.16
C THR A 308 40.15 -2.71 7.56
N PRO A 309 40.27 -3.80 8.34
CA PRO A 309 40.04 -5.13 7.80
C PRO A 309 38.60 -5.15 7.29
N GLN A 310 38.46 -5.13 5.96
CA GLN A 310 37.17 -5.15 5.32
C GLN A 310 36.66 -6.57 5.52
N LEU A 311 35.67 -6.75 6.40
CA LEU A 311 35.04 -8.05 6.55
C LEU A 311 34.54 -8.51 5.17
N PRO A 312 34.70 -9.79 4.82
CA PRO A 312 34.03 -10.38 3.68
C PRO A 312 32.55 -9.99 3.68
N THR A 313 32.02 -9.67 2.51
CA THR A 313 30.65 -9.20 2.31
C THR A 313 29.61 -10.14 2.93
N GLU A 314 29.92 -11.43 2.96
CA GLU A 314 29.09 -12.48 3.56
C GLU A 314 28.96 -12.30 5.07
N LEU A 315 30.08 -12.05 5.77
CA LEU A 315 30.07 -11.83 7.21
C LEU A 315 29.40 -10.50 7.56
N LEU A 316 29.60 -9.47 6.74
CA LEU A 316 28.91 -8.20 6.91
C LEU A 316 27.40 -8.34 6.75
N HIS A 317 26.95 -9.03 5.69
CA HIS A 317 25.53 -9.31 5.48
C HIS A 317 24.95 -10.18 6.58
N TYR A 318 25.70 -11.16 7.11
CA TYR A 318 25.28 -11.99 8.24
C TYR A 318 25.09 -11.18 9.53
N ILE A 319 26.04 -10.30 9.86
CA ILE A 319 25.94 -9.39 11.03
C ILE A 319 24.74 -8.46 10.86
N LEU A 320 24.58 -7.84 9.69
CA LEU A 320 23.43 -6.98 9.38
C LEU A 320 22.11 -7.76 9.50
N SER A 321 22.12 -9.04 9.12
CA SER A 321 21.00 -9.97 9.23
C SER A 321 20.50 -10.14 10.67
N LEU A 322 21.38 -10.03 11.68
CA LEU A 322 21.03 -10.13 13.10
C LEU A 322 20.21 -8.93 13.61
N PHE A 323 20.31 -7.78 12.93
CA PHE A 323 19.54 -6.58 13.27
C PHE A 323 18.14 -6.55 12.65
N ALA A 324 17.80 -7.53 11.81
CA ALA A 324 16.53 -7.64 11.13
C ALA A 324 16.07 -9.11 11.00
N PRO A 325 15.79 -9.78 12.12
CA PRO A 325 15.43 -11.20 12.13
C PRO A 325 14.07 -11.49 11.49
N SER A 326 13.16 -10.53 11.46
CA SER A 326 11.82 -10.73 10.86
C SER A 326 11.81 -10.66 9.33
N LEU A 327 12.90 -10.17 8.72
CA LEU A 327 12.97 -9.98 7.27
C LEU A 327 13.44 -11.24 6.54
N SER A 328 12.80 -11.52 5.41
CA SER A 328 13.26 -12.56 4.49
C SER A 328 14.67 -12.23 3.95
N PRO A 329 15.46 -13.24 3.51
CA PRO A 329 16.72 -12.99 2.81
C PRO A 329 16.55 -12.03 1.62
N SER A 330 15.47 -12.17 0.86
CA SER A 330 15.16 -11.31 -0.30
C SER A 330 14.90 -9.86 0.11
N GLN A 331 14.13 -9.63 1.18
CA GLN A 331 13.90 -8.28 1.73
C GLN A 331 15.21 -7.62 2.17
N ARG A 332 16.07 -8.35 2.88
CA ARG A 332 17.37 -7.84 3.33
C ARG A 332 18.28 -7.46 2.16
N VAL A 333 18.35 -8.29 1.12
CA VAL A 333 19.13 -8.01 -0.10
C VAL A 333 18.65 -6.72 -0.79
N ARG A 334 17.33 -6.54 -0.94
CA ARG A 334 16.77 -5.30 -1.52
C ARG A 334 17.15 -4.06 -0.70
N ILE A 335 17.13 -4.16 0.63
CA ILE A 335 17.56 -3.09 1.52
C ILE A 335 19.06 -2.81 1.38
N TYR A 336 19.91 -3.83 1.31
CA TYR A 336 21.36 -3.65 1.11
C TYR A 336 21.68 -2.95 -0.21
N HIS A 337 21.04 -3.37 -1.30
CA HIS A 337 21.19 -2.71 -2.60
C HIS A 337 20.73 -1.25 -2.57
N TYR A 338 19.61 -0.97 -1.91
CA TYR A 338 19.14 0.42 -1.74
C TYR A 338 20.12 1.24 -0.89
N ALA A 339 20.61 0.67 0.22
CA ALA A 339 21.52 1.33 1.15
C ALA A 339 22.89 1.63 0.56
N ALA A 340 23.40 0.77 -0.33
CA ALA A 340 24.70 0.92 -0.98
C ALA A 340 24.76 2.04 -2.03
N ARG A 341 23.61 2.54 -2.50
CA ARG A 341 23.52 3.56 -3.55
C ARG A 341 23.57 4.97 -2.96
N PRO A 342 24.58 5.80 -3.29
CA PRO A 342 24.66 7.18 -2.81
C PRO A 342 23.47 8.04 -3.28
N GLU A 343 22.86 7.70 -4.41
CA GLU A 343 21.72 8.44 -4.97
C GLU A 343 20.47 8.36 -4.09
N THR A 344 20.38 7.36 -3.21
CA THR A 344 19.23 7.18 -2.30
C THR A 344 19.35 8.02 -1.03
N LEU A 345 20.49 8.69 -0.81
CA LEU A 345 20.67 9.55 0.35
C LEU A 345 19.69 10.73 0.29
N PRO A 346 19.08 11.10 1.43
CA PRO A 346 18.28 12.31 1.50
C PRO A 346 19.11 13.49 1.00
N ARG A 347 18.56 14.28 0.07
CA ARG A 347 19.17 15.55 -0.29
C ARG A 347 19.15 16.40 0.97
N VAL A 348 20.33 16.65 1.54
CA VAL A 348 20.46 17.68 2.58
C VAL A 348 19.89 18.94 1.95
N ALA A 349 18.82 19.49 2.52
CA ALA A 349 18.29 20.77 2.10
C ALA A 349 19.44 21.77 2.23
N GLN A 350 20.11 22.05 1.12
CA GLN A 350 21.02 23.18 1.06
C GLN A 350 20.12 24.37 1.36
N CYS A 351 20.45 25.12 2.40
CA CYS A 351 19.79 26.37 2.73
C CYS A 351 20.11 27.39 1.62
N GLU A 352 19.59 27.17 0.42
CA GLU A 352 19.61 28.15 -0.65
C GLU A 352 18.45 29.10 -0.39
N GLY A 353 18.75 30.14 0.40
CA GLY A 353 17.75 31.16 0.75
C GLY A 353 18.02 31.96 2.02
N ALA A 354 19.25 32.10 2.49
CA ALA A 354 19.59 33.17 3.45
C ALA A 354 19.86 34.48 2.70
N SER A 355 18.91 34.95 1.90
CA SER A 355 18.88 36.33 1.43
C SER A 355 17.69 37.03 2.07
N THR A 356 18.02 37.86 3.06
CA THR A 356 17.18 38.90 3.69
C THR A 356 15.91 38.43 4.39
N GLY A 357 16.02 38.14 5.69
CA GLY A 357 14.90 37.97 6.61
C GLY A 357 15.04 36.72 7.47
N GLY A 358 15.55 36.88 8.70
CA GLY A 358 15.92 35.79 9.60
C GLY A 358 14.80 34.78 9.90
N GLY A 359 14.78 33.68 9.15
CA GLY A 359 14.16 32.42 9.54
C GLY A 359 15.26 31.38 9.73
N VAL A 360 15.61 31.07 10.97
CA VAL A 360 16.48 29.93 11.28
C VAL A 360 15.69 28.66 10.93
N CYS A 361 16.15 27.89 9.94
CA CYS A 361 15.71 26.51 9.79
C CYS A 361 16.26 25.72 10.99
N VAL A 362 15.48 25.68 12.08
CA VAL A 362 15.76 24.80 13.22
C VAL A 362 15.39 23.38 12.79
N PRO A 363 16.32 22.42 12.75
CA PRO A 363 15.98 21.02 12.61
C PRO A 363 15.11 20.60 13.79
N ASP A 364 14.04 19.84 13.52
CA ASP A 364 13.12 19.39 14.55
C ASP A 364 13.87 18.66 15.69
N PRO A 365 13.85 19.20 16.92
CA PRO A 365 14.53 18.61 18.07
C PRO A 365 13.95 17.25 18.48
N SER A 366 12.80 16.83 17.93
CA SER A 366 12.25 15.49 18.15
C SER A 366 12.96 14.37 17.38
N SER A 367 13.97 14.70 16.55
CA SER A 367 14.76 13.71 15.80
C SER A 367 16.02 13.20 16.53
N LEU A 368 16.33 13.74 17.72
CA LEU A 368 17.50 13.34 18.51
C LEU A 368 17.04 12.82 19.88
N ASP A 369 16.70 11.52 19.92
CA ASP A 369 16.44 10.83 21.18
C ASP A 369 17.78 10.48 21.85
N PHE A 370 18.37 11.46 22.53
CA PHE A 370 19.40 11.20 23.55
C PHE A 370 18.70 11.14 24.90
N GLY A 371 18.64 9.93 25.46
CA GLY A 371 18.03 9.69 26.76
C GLY A 371 18.55 10.65 27.84
N GLY A 372 17.61 11.22 28.59
CA GLY A 372 17.84 11.74 29.94
C GLY A 372 18.62 13.05 30.04
N SER A 373 17.95 14.17 29.76
CA SER A 373 17.91 15.41 30.58
C SER A 373 17.64 16.63 29.71
N LYS A 374 16.70 17.48 30.15
CA LYS A 374 16.42 18.79 29.54
C LYS A 374 17.66 19.67 29.66
N VAL A 375 18.21 20.13 28.53
CA VAL A 375 19.37 21.05 28.50
C VAL A 375 19.02 22.44 27.98
N TRP A 376 17.80 22.70 27.50
CA TRP A 376 17.42 24.04 27.02
C TRP A 376 16.01 24.42 27.43
N ASP A 377 15.90 25.28 28.45
CA ASP A 377 14.69 26.06 28.70
C ASP A 377 14.73 27.30 27.80
N ILE A 378 13.84 27.35 26.81
CA ILE A 378 13.58 28.55 26.02
C ILE A 378 12.27 29.14 26.54
N GLU A 379 12.39 30.17 27.38
CA GLU A 379 11.27 31.03 27.77
C GLU A 379 10.83 31.89 26.57
N GLY A 380 9.58 31.71 26.14
CA GLY A 380 8.92 32.55 25.14
C GLY A 380 7.39 32.44 25.31
N PRO A 381 6.64 33.55 25.18
CA PRO A 381 5.27 33.61 25.70
C PRO A 381 4.28 32.91 24.76
N GLY A 382 3.55 31.94 25.33
CA GLY A 382 2.16 31.63 25.03
C GLY A 382 1.76 31.42 23.57
N ARG A 383 1.72 30.15 23.14
CA ARG A 383 0.46 29.49 22.73
C ARG A 383 0.64 27.98 22.62
N SER A 384 -0.27 27.31 23.30
CA SER A 384 -0.49 25.88 23.43
C SER A 384 -0.44 25.07 22.13
N GLY A 385 0.13 23.87 22.19
CA GLY A 385 -0.26 22.79 21.29
C GLY A 385 0.86 21.85 20.89
N GLY A 386 1.53 21.20 21.86
CA GLY A 386 2.36 20.03 21.55
C GLY A 386 1.50 18.94 20.91
N CYS A 387 1.88 18.47 19.71
CA CYS A 387 1.20 17.40 19.00
C CYS A 387 1.52 16.03 19.62
N GLY A 388 0.81 15.69 20.70
CA GLY A 388 0.82 14.36 21.32
C GLY A 388 0.01 13.28 20.56
N SER A 389 -0.27 13.47 19.26
CA SER A 389 -0.89 12.42 18.44
C SER A 389 -0.56 12.68 16.98
N GLY A 390 0.07 11.70 16.32
CA GLY A 390 0.56 11.76 14.94
C GLY A 390 -0.53 11.86 13.88
N LYS A 391 -1.35 12.91 13.91
CA LYS A 391 -2.26 13.27 12.82
C LYS A 391 -1.62 14.41 12.02
N CYS A 392 -1.21 14.09 10.80
CA CYS A 392 -0.69 15.06 9.85
C CYS A 392 -1.76 16.12 9.54
N MET A 393 -1.54 17.35 9.96
CA MET A 393 -2.36 18.50 9.59
C MET A 393 -2.00 18.94 8.16
N GLY A 394 -2.59 18.29 7.16
CA GLY A 394 -2.53 18.69 5.76
C GLY A 394 -1.31 18.19 4.97
N GLY A 395 -1.49 18.04 3.65
CA GLY A 395 -0.54 17.43 2.72
C GLY A 395 0.75 18.22 2.43
N GLY A 396 0.99 19.34 3.13
CA GLY A 396 2.19 20.15 3.01
C GLY A 396 3.16 20.08 4.21
N SER A 397 2.83 19.30 5.25
CA SER A 397 3.71 19.14 6.42
C SER A 397 4.92 18.26 6.08
N LEU A 398 6.12 18.64 6.54
CA LEU A 398 7.35 17.85 6.43
C LEU A 398 7.19 16.44 7.02
N VAL A 399 6.39 16.30 8.08
CA VAL A 399 6.07 15.00 8.69
C VAL A 399 5.27 14.13 7.71
N CYS A 400 4.31 14.72 6.98
CA CYS A 400 3.52 14.02 5.99
C CYS A 400 4.37 13.60 4.78
N HIS A 401 5.29 14.45 4.35
CA HIS A 401 6.23 14.13 3.26
C HIS A 401 7.16 12.97 3.65
N ARG A 402 7.77 13.03 4.84
CA ARG A 402 8.64 11.97 5.36
C ARG A 402 7.90 10.64 5.49
N GLU A 403 6.64 10.68 5.94
CA GLU A 403 5.80 9.49 6.04
C GLU A 403 5.45 8.91 4.67
N GLN A 404 5.12 9.75 3.69
CA GLN A 404 4.89 9.31 2.31
C GLN A 404 6.14 8.69 1.69
N GLU A 405 7.32 9.28 1.93
CA GLU A 405 8.60 8.70 1.49
C GLU A 405 8.89 7.39 2.18
N ARG A 406 8.60 7.26 3.49
CA ARG A 406 8.71 6.02 4.24
C ARG A 406 7.85 4.92 3.61
N VAL A 407 6.58 5.20 3.36
CA VAL A 407 5.64 4.24 2.75
C VAL A 407 6.08 3.86 1.34
N ARG A 408 6.50 4.83 0.52
CA ARG A 408 7.02 4.58 -0.83
C ARG A 408 8.25 3.69 -0.80
N TRP A 409 9.20 3.99 0.08
CA TRP A 409 10.42 3.21 0.25
C TRP A 409 10.12 1.78 0.71
N LEU A 410 9.27 1.60 1.73
CA LEU A 410 8.85 0.28 2.19
C LEU A 410 8.20 -0.55 1.07
N SER A 411 7.41 0.10 0.20
CA SER A 411 6.85 -0.56 -0.99
C SER A 411 7.92 -0.92 -2.02
N GLU A 412 8.93 -0.06 -2.23
CA GLU A 412 10.03 -0.30 -3.17
C GLU A 412 10.90 -1.49 -2.74
N VAL A 413 11.20 -1.60 -1.45
CA VAL A 413 11.98 -2.73 -0.91
C VAL A 413 11.12 -3.95 -0.55
N GLY A 414 9.81 -3.91 -0.80
CA GLY A 414 8.88 -5.00 -0.49
C GLY A 414 8.81 -5.34 1.01
N CYS A 415 8.98 -4.35 1.88
CA CYS A 415 8.82 -4.45 3.34
C CYS A 415 7.52 -3.81 3.83
N ASN A 416 6.62 -3.48 2.90
CA ASN A 416 5.22 -3.11 3.18
C ASN A 416 4.36 -4.33 3.53
N ALA A 417 4.92 -5.55 3.51
CA ALA A 417 4.31 -6.78 3.99
C ALA A 417 5.38 -7.76 4.50
N TYR A 418 4.94 -8.76 5.25
CA TYR A 418 5.80 -9.82 5.76
C TYR A 418 5.96 -10.93 4.72
N GLU A 419 7.20 -11.29 4.41
CA GLU A 419 7.54 -12.44 3.57
C GLU A 419 8.00 -13.59 4.48
N PRO A 420 7.29 -14.73 4.53
CA PRO A 420 7.76 -15.87 5.30
C PRO A 420 9.08 -16.39 4.70
N PRO A 421 10.01 -16.91 5.53
CA PRO A 421 11.20 -17.57 5.02
C PRO A 421 10.80 -18.72 4.10
N GLN A 422 11.45 -18.81 2.93
CA GLN A 422 11.23 -19.93 2.02
C GLN A 422 11.50 -21.23 2.79
N LYS A 423 10.51 -22.12 2.85
CA LYS A 423 10.75 -23.48 3.29
C LYS A 423 11.72 -24.07 2.28
N VAL A 424 12.94 -24.38 2.72
CA VAL A 424 13.83 -25.21 1.93
C VAL A 424 13.14 -26.56 1.87
N ASP A 425 12.58 -26.93 0.71
CA ASP A 425 12.05 -28.26 0.52
C ASP A 425 13.21 -29.24 0.72
N GLU A 426 13.22 -29.98 1.83
CA GLU A 426 14.21 -31.02 2.15
C GLU A 426 14.06 -32.28 1.25
N HIS A 427 13.47 -32.12 0.07
CA HIS A 427 13.21 -33.17 -0.91
C HIS A 427 13.70 -32.72 -2.29
N ALA A 428 15.02 -32.69 -2.46
CA ALA A 428 15.69 -32.65 -3.75
C ALA A 428 16.76 -33.74 -3.80
#